data_AF-A0A182ZZX0-F1
#
_entry.id   AF-A0A182ZZX0-F1
#
_cell.length_a   1.000
_cell.length_b   1.000
_cell.length_c   1.000
_cell.angle_alpha   90.00
_cell.angle_beta   90.00
_cell.angle_gamma   90.00
#
_symmetry.space_group_name_H-M   'P 1'
#
loop_
_entity.id
_entity.type
_entity.pdbx_description
1 polymer ?
#
loop_
_entity_poly.entity_id
_entity_poly.type
_entity_poly.pdbx_seq_one_letter_code
_entity_poly.pdbx_strand_id
1 'polypeptide(L)'
;MDYRTCDAMKKYNALRHMTVQKEEKIEELKKTYHELFQAIADNQATTAGTNKEGKRLRELENRLDKANLKHQEAEHIRRTYMQIKDKLQDEQLTYGHSLDALEKQIKAAQDELVELQVMYNDAVIARDAAQKELKYQEEVIANDRRRRDAELSSMKRVAEGKKSSSEKNVQLANRESITTDDAQGASGSGSGSSSAERGPATRGTGISEEQQQKIAQFEENFKHIKEVTGLSDLNQIVKRFESQGETLIHLQELKDKAEKQCQTLREERDRLQQQFEELKYSGETELTSMNQLLEQYKKEAEGEAQRREMLHQSVSDASRLLVQCKAGVDHIHDKLTFLNAGTGPSDKFSDRSEGQLPEMLRQCNDRLDELMASLDDVDIQEQLNLMEQEEVPRASLITPRLEERSGAMVTHGDNLWRLGKLIAPEHSLKLFNALGGVQRCRYVREETEEKSA
;
A
#
# COMPACT_ATOMS: atom_id res chain seq x y z
N MET A 1 -53.91 122.76 -15.19
CA MET A 1 -52.65 121.97 -15.07
C MET A 1 -52.91 120.88 -14.05
N ASP A 2 -53.16 119.67 -14.52
CA ASP A 2 -53.83 118.63 -13.72
C ASP A 2 -52.85 117.76 -12.93
N TYR A 3 -52.78 117.97 -11.61
CA TYR A 3 -52.02 117.10 -10.71
C TYR A 3 -52.45 115.63 -10.76
N ARG A 4 -53.75 115.38 -11.01
CA ARG A 4 -54.30 114.01 -11.09
C ARG A 4 -53.74 113.21 -12.25
N THR A 5 -53.45 113.83 -13.40
CA THR A 5 -52.87 113.13 -14.55
C THR A 5 -51.38 112.84 -14.32
N CYS A 6 -50.66 113.76 -13.68
CA CYS A 6 -49.27 113.53 -13.27
C CYS A 6 -49.11 112.35 -12.29
N ASP A 7 -49.97 112.25 -11.28
CA ASP A 7 -49.88 111.14 -10.31
C ASP A 7 -50.37 109.80 -10.89
N ALA A 8 -51.35 109.82 -11.80
CA ALA A 8 -51.71 108.64 -12.60
C ALA A 8 -50.52 108.18 -13.48
N MET A 9 -49.82 109.12 -14.12
CA MET A 9 -48.65 108.81 -14.95
C MET A 9 -47.47 108.27 -14.13
N LYS A 10 -47.21 108.78 -12.93
CA LYS A 10 -46.21 108.21 -12.00
C LYS A 10 -46.56 106.78 -11.61
N LYS A 11 -47.83 106.51 -11.25
CA LYS A 11 -48.31 105.15 -10.92
C LYS A 11 -48.19 104.20 -12.11
N TYR A 12 -48.57 104.65 -13.31
CA TYR A 12 -48.40 103.90 -14.54
C TYR A 12 -46.93 103.58 -14.84
N ASN A 13 -46.03 104.56 -14.72
CA ASN A 13 -44.59 104.37 -14.95
C ASN A 13 -43.97 103.41 -13.91
N ALA A 14 -44.37 103.50 -12.63
CA ALA A 14 -43.93 102.58 -11.59
C ALA A 14 -44.40 101.14 -11.84
N LEU A 15 -45.68 100.96 -12.20
CA LEU A 15 -46.23 99.65 -12.58
C LEU A 15 -45.53 99.10 -13.84
N ARG A 16 -45.33 99.93 -14.87
CA ARG A 16 -44.60 99.55 -16.09
C ARG A 16 -43.17 99.11 -15.79
N HIS A 17 -42.46 99.83 -14.92
CA HIS A 17 -41.12 99.44 -14.48
C HIS A 17 -41.13 98.11 -13.71
N MET A 18 -42.10 97.90 -12.80
CA MET A 18 -42.27 96.62 -12.10
C MET A 18 -42.62 95.47 -13.05
N THR A 19 -43.39 95.73 -14.11
CA THR A 19 -43.69 94.73 -15.15
C THR A 19 -42.42 94.37 -15.92
N VAL A 20 -41.66 95.36 -16.41
CA VAL A 20 -40.39 95.12 -17.12
C VAL A 20 -39.39 94.34 -16.25
N GLN A 21 -39.21 94.71 -14.97
CA GLN A 21 -38.32 93.97 -14.07
C GLN A 21 -38.77 92.51 -13.84
N LYS A 22 -40.09 92.23 -13.85
CA LYS A 22 -40.61 90.87 -13.75
C LYS A 22 -40.43 90.09 -15.05
N GLU A 23 -40.60 90.75 -16.20
CA GLU A 23 -40.34 90.18 -17.52
C GLU A 23 -38.85 89.81 -17.66
N GLU A 24 -37.94 90.71 -17.29
CA GLU A 24 -36.50 90.45 -17.22
C GLU A 24 -36.19 89.26 -16.30
N LYS A 25 -36.78 89.20 -15.10
CA LYS A 25 -36.59 88.09 -14.16
C LYS A 25 -37.11 86.75 -14.71
N ILE A 26 -38.22 86.76 -15.45
CA ILE A 26 -38.78 85.58 -16.11
C ILE A 26 -37.86 85.11 -17.25
N GLU A 27 -37.29 86.02 -18.04
CA GLU A 27 -36.32 85.68 -19.09
C GLU A 27 -34.99 85.16 -18.53
N GLU A 28 -34.50 85.69 -17.40
CA GLU A 28 -33.38 85.10 -16.66
C GLU A 28 -33.69 83.67 -16.20
N LEU A 29 -34.86 83.46 -15.58
CA LEU A 29 -35.27 82.13 -15.12
C LEU A 29 -35.44 81.14 -16.29
N LYS A 30 -36.01 81.56 -17.42
CA LYS A 30 -36.09 80.73 -18.64
C LYS A 30 -34.71 80.33 -19.16
N LYS A 31 -33.73 81.25 -19.18
CA LYS A 31 -32.35 80.94 -19.59
C LYS A 31 -31.71 79.90 -18.68
N THR A 32 -31.72 80.14 -17.36
CA THR A 32 -31.17 79.18 -16.39
C THR A 32 -31.86 77.83 -16.43
N TYR A 33 -33.19 77.79 -16.65
CA TYR A 33 -33.93 76.54 -16.85
C TYR A 33 -33.50 75.81 -18.13
N HIS A 34 -33.30 76.53 -19.25
CA HIS A 34 -32.83 75.96 -20.50
C HIS A 34 -31.40 75.40 -20.40
N GLU A 35 -30.50 76.15 -19.75
CA GLU A 35 -29.12 75.72 -19.46
C GLU A 35 -29.09 74.46 -18.60
N LEU A 36 -29.90 74.41 -17.53
CA LEU A 36 -30.04 73.22 -16.67
C LEU A 36 -30.63 72.03 -17.44
N PHE A 37 -31.67 72.25 -18.24
CA PHE A 37 -32.29 71.21 -19.06
C PHE A 37 -31.30 70.62 -20.07
N GLN A 38 -30.50 71.48 -20.72
CA GLN A 38 -29.46 71.05 -21.65
C GLN A 38 -28.34 70.28 -20.94
N ALA A 39 -27.87 70.75 -19.78
CA ALA A 39 -26.88 70.03 -18.99
C ALA A 39 -27.37 68.65 -18.49
N ILE A 40 -28.66 68.54 -18.16
CA ILE A 40 -29.29 67.24 -17.83
C ILE A 40 -29.32 66.33 -19.06
N ALA A 41 -29.73 66.84 -20.22
CA ALA A 41 -29.76 66.08 -21.47
C ALA A 41 -28.36 65.60 -21.89
N ASP A 42 -27.32 66.43 -21.76
CA ASP A 42 -25.93 66.06 -22.08
C ASP A 42 -25.37 65.02 -21.10
N ASN A 43 -25.71 65.10 -19.81
CA ASN A 43 -25.39 64.05 -18.84
C ASN A 43 -26.10 62.73 -19.17
N GLN A 44 -27.41 62.77 -19.45
CA GLN A 44 -28.18 61.59 -19.87
C GLN A 44 -27.63 60.98 -21.15
N ALA A 45 -27.24 61.79 -22.14
CA ALA A 45 -26.59 61.34 -23.38
C ALA A 45 -25.19 60.73 -23.14
N THR A 46 -24.50 61.15 -22.08
CA THR A 46 -23.21 60.60 -21.67
C THR A 46 -23.39 59.25 -20.97
N THR A 47 -24.32 59.13 -20.02
CA THR A 47 -24.69 57.84 -19.38
C THR A 47 -25.27 56.84 -20.39
N ALA A 48 -26.12 57.31 -21.32
CA ALA A 48 -26.67 56.49 -22.40
C ALA A 48 -25.63 56.13 -23.49
N GLY A 49 -24.41 56.67 -23.42
CA GLY A 49 -23.32 56.40 -24.37
C GLY A 49 -23.60 56.88 -25.79
N THR A 50 -24.48 57.86 -25.98
CA THR A 50 -24.79 58.44 -27.29
C THR A 50 -23.83 59.58 -27.65
N ASN A 51 -23.43 60.37 -26.65
CA ASN A 51 -22.40 61.41 -26.78
C ASN A 51 -20.98 60.82 -26.90
N LYS A 52 -20.03 61.59 -27.46
CA LYS A 52 -18.62 61.19 -27.66
C LYS A 52 -17.95 60.76 -26.36
N GLU A 53 -18.22 61.46 -25.26
CA GLU A 53 -17.66 61.15 -23.94
C GLU A 53 -18.21 59.83 -23.38
N GLY A 54 -19.51 59.60 -23.52
CA GLY A 54 -20.15 58.34 -23.13
C GLY A 54 -19.66 57.13 -23.94
N LYS A 55 -19.40 57.30 -25.24
CA LYS A 55 -18.77 56.27 -26.07
C LYS A 55 -17.35 55.95 -25.58
N ARG A 56 -16.56 56.98 -25.30
CA ARG A 56 -15.20 56.83 -24.75
C ARG A 56 -15.20 56.16 -23.37
N LEU A 57 -16.18 56.46 -22.53
CA LEU A 57 -16.35 55.80 -21.23
C LEU A 57 -16.58 54.29 -21.42
N ARG A 58 -17.54 53.91 -22.27
CA ARG A 58 -17.80 52.50 -22.62
C ARG A 58 -16.59 51.80 -23.22
N GLU A 59 -15.81 52.47 -24.06
CA GLU A 59 -14.57 51.90 -24.62
C GLU A 59 -13.51 51.63 -23.54
N LEU A 60 -13.41 52.52 -22.54
CA LEU A 60 -12.49 52.35 -21.41
C LEU A 60 -12.96 51.26 -20.45
N GLU A 61 -14.26 51.18 -20.14
CA GLU A 61 -14.88 50.11 -19.35
C GLU A 61 -14.63 48.75 -20.01
N ASN A 62 -14.99 48.59 -21.29
CA ASN A 62 -14.72 47.38 -22.06
C ASN A 62 -13.23 47.00 -22.12
N ARG A 63 -12.32 47.98 -22.08
CA ARG A 63 -10.87 47.74 -22.04
C ARG A 63 -10.39 47.32 -20.65
N LEU A 64 -10.99 47.87 -19.59
CA LEU A 64 -10.74 47.48 -18.21
C LEU A 64 -11.23 46.05 -17.95
N ASP A 65 -12.44 45.70 -18.39
CA ASP A 65 -12.98 44.35 -18.24
C ASP A 65 -12.14 43.31 -18.98
N LYS A 66 -11.70 43.63 -20.20
CA LYS A 66 -10.75 42.78 -20.95
C LYS A 66 -9.39 42.66 -20.27
N ALA A 67 -8.94 43.67 -19.51
CA ALA A 67 -7.71 43.58 -18.73
C ALA A 67 -7.92 42.73 -17.46
N ASN A 68 -9.06 42.88 -16.79
CA ASN A 68 -9.45 42.10 -15.61
C ASN A 68 -9.60 40.60 -15.93
N LEU A 69 -10.29 40.26 -17.03
CA LEU A 69 -10.41 38.87 -17.50
C LEU A 69 -9.04 38.25 -17.77
N LYS A 70 -8.16 38.95 -18.50
CA LYS A 70 -6.77 38.51 -18.75
C LYS A 70 -5.95 38.36 -17.47
N HIS A 71 -6.15 39.24 -16.50
CA HIS A 71 -5.48 39.14 -15.20
C HIS A 71 -5.95 37.91 -14.41
N GLN A 72 -7.27 37.64 -14.38
CA GLN A 72 -7.84 36.47 -13.73
C GLN A 72 -7.39 35.16 -14.39
N GLU A 73 -7.33 35.12 -15.72
CA GLU A 73 -6.81 33.99 -16.49
C GLU A 73 -5.31 33.76 -16.22
N ALA A 74 -4.50 34.82 -16.24
CA ALA A 74 -3.07 34.74 -15.90
C ALA A 74 -2.85 34.28 -14.45
N GLU A 75 -3.69 34.73 -13.51
CA GLU A 75 -3.69 34.28 -12.11
C GLU A 75 -4.07 32.80 -11.98
N HIS A 76 -5.08 32.32 -12.73
CA HIS A 76 -5.44 30.91 -12.77
C HIS A 76 -4.27 30.07 -13.28
N ILE A 77 -3.69 30.44 -14.42
CA ILE A 77 -2.50 29.80 -15.02
C ILE A 77 -1.33 29.79 -14.03
N ARG A 78 -1.06 30.91 -13.34
CA ARG A 78 0.00 31.00 -12.32
C ARG A 78 -0.23 30.03 -11.15
N ARG A 79 -1.47 29.89 -10.67
CA ARG A 79 -1.81 28.93 -9.60
C ARG A 79 -1.59 27.49 -10.06
N THR A 80 -2.00 27.13 -11.27
CA THR A 80 -1.76 25.80 -11.84
C THR A 80 -0.26 25.52 -11.96
N TYR A 81 0.55 26.47 -12.46
CA TYR A 81 2.00 26.29 -12.51
C TYR A 81 2.68 26.22 -11.14
N MET A 82 2.18 26.94 -10.12
CA MET A 82 2.64 26.75 -8.74
C MET A 82 2.32 25.35 -8.22
N GLN A 83 1.09 24.86 -8.40
CA GLN A 83 0.73 23.50 -8.00
C GLN A 83 1.59 22.43 -8.68
N ILE A 84 1.86 22.58 -9.99
CA ILE A 84 2.77 21.69 -10.73
C ILE A 84 4.19 21.76 -10.16
N LYS A 85 4.70 22.97 -9.90
CA LYS A 85 6.03 23.17 -9.31
C LYS A 85 6.13 22.50 -7.94
N ASP A 86 5.17 22.75 -7.05
CA ASP A 86 5.16 22.21 -5.70
C ASP A 86 5.13 20.67 -5.74
N LYS A 87 4.34 20.07 -6.63
CA LYS A 87 4.33 18.61 -6.86
C LYS A 87 5.67 18.06 -7.36
N LEU A 88 6.32 18.75 -8.31
CA LEU A 88 7.66 18.36 -8.77
C LEU A 88 8.72 18.50 -7.67
N GLN A 89 8.56 19.45 -6.73
CA GLN A 89 9.45 19.58 -5.57
C GLN A 89 9.21 18.46 -4.54
N ASP A 90 7.94 18.08 -4.28
CA ASP A 90 7.58 16.91 -3.45
C ASP A 90 8.19 15.61 -4.04
N GLU A 91 8.05 15.41 -5.35
CA GLU A 91 8.60 14.25 -6.07
C GLU A 91 10.14 14.24 -6.03
N GLN A 92 10.80 15.39 -6.23
CA GLN A 92 12.25 15.52 -6.15
C GLN A 92 12.80 15.08 -4.78
N LEU A 93 12.12 15.44 -3.68
CA LEU A 93 12.50 15.00 -2.33
C LEU A 93 12.28 13.49 -2.12
N THR A 94 11.27 12.92 -2.78
CA THR A 94 10.93 11.49 -2.68
C THR A 94 11.90 10.60 -3.45
N TYR A 95 12.38 11.05 -4.62
CA TYR A 95 13.30 10.26 -5.44
C TYR A 95 14.62 9.91 -4.75
N GLY A 96 15.18 10.81 -3.93
CA GLY A 96 16.41 10.53 -3.16
C GLY A 96 16.23 9.33 -2.22
N HIS A 97 15.18 9.34 -1.41
CA HIS A 97 14.86 8.24 -0.49
C HIS A 97 14.60 6.91 -1.22
N SER A 98 13.95 6.96 -2.40
CA SER A 98 13.71 5.77 -3.23
C SER A 98 15.01 5.20 -3.82
N LEU A 99 15.93 6.07 -4.26
CA LEU A 99 17.25 5.68 -4.76
C LEU A 99 18.11 5.09 -3.63
N ASP A 100 18.16 5.73 -2.47
CA ASP A 100 18.91 5.23 -1.30
C ASP A 100 18.42 3.83 -0.86
N ALA A 101 17.09 3.61 -0.89
CA ALA A 101 16.50 2.31 -0.59
C ALA A 101 16.87 1.23 -1.62
N LEU A 102 16.81 1.56 -2.92
CA LEU A 102 17.22 0.66 -4.00
C LEU A 102 18.73 0.36 -3.97
N GLU A 103 19.57 1.37 -3.73
CA GLU A 103 21.01 1.18 -3.55
C GLU A 103 21.34 0.28 -2.37
N LYS A 104 20.63 0.45 -1.24
CA LYS A 104 20.78 -0.41 -0.07
C LYS A 104 20.38 -1.86 -0.38
N GLN A 105 19.29 -2.06 -1.13
CA GLN A 105 18.86 -3.40 -1.55
C GLN A 105 19.86 -4.04 -2.53
N ILE A 106 20.43 -3.27 -3.46
CA ILE A 106 21.48 -3.74 -4.37
C ILE A 106 22.74 -4.14 -3.60
N LYS A 107 23.18 -3.34 -2.63
CA LYS A 107 24.35 -3.67 -1.78
C LYS A 107 24.11 -4.96 -0.99
N ALA A 108 22.96 -5.09 -0.31
CA ALA A 108 22.60 -6.31 0.40
C ALA A 108 22.58 -7.55 -0.52
N ALA A 109 22.00 -7.44 -1.72
CA ALA A 109 21.98 -8.54 -2.69
C ALA A 109 23.38 -8.88 -3.26
N GLN A 110 24.30 -7.91 -3.32
CA GLN A 110 25.70 -8.14 -3.69
C GLN A 110 26.45 -8.87 -2.57
N ASP A 111 26.24 -8.47 -1.32
CA ASP A 111 26.84 -9.11 -0.15
C ASP A 111 26.36 -10.57 -0.03
N GLU A 112 25.03 -10.82 -0.14
CA GLU A 112 24.44 -12.16 -0.18
C GLU A 112 25.00 -13.02 -1.32
N LEU A 113 25.25 -12.44 -2.50
CA LEU A 113 25.84 -13.15 -3.64
C LEU A 113 27.29 -13.56 -3.35
N VAL A 114 28.08 -12.69 -2.72
CA VAL A 114 29.46 -13.00 -2.32
C VAL A 114 29.48 -14.12 -1.28
N GLU A 115 28.63 -14.07 -0.25
CA GLU A 115 28.50 -15.13 0.75
C GLU A 115 28.11 -16.47 0.10
N LEU A 116 27.12 -16.46 -0.79
CA LEU A 116 26.68 -17.66 -1.52
C LEU A 116 27.78 -18.21 -2.44
N GLN A 117 28.61 -17.35 -3.03
CA GLN A 117 29.75 -17.76 -3.85
C GLN A 117 30.87 -18.40 -3.01
N VAL A 118 31.13 -17.91 -1.79
CA VAL A 118 32.04 -18.58 -0.84
C VAL A 118 31.49 -19.96 -0.47
N MET A 119 30.23 -20.05 -0.05
CA MET A 119 29.57 -21.34 0.25
C MET A 119 29.61 -22.31 -0.93
N TYR A 120 29.42 -21.84 -2.17
CA TYR A 120 29.52 -22.65 -3.37
C TYR A 120 30.93 -23.21 -3.57
N ASN A 121 31.97 -22.39 -3.40
CA ASN A 121 33.36 -22.82 -3.51
C ASN A 121 33.70 -23.87 -2.44
N ASP A 122 33.28 -23.65 -1.19
CA ASP A 122 33.47 -24.62 -0.09
C ASP A 122 32.76 -25.95 -0.38
N ALA A 123 31.53 -25.91 -0.89
CA ALA A 123 30.79 -27.11 -1.28
C ALA A 123 31.47 -27.86 -2.44
N VAL A 124 32.06 -27.15 -3.41
CA VAL A 124 32.85 -27.75 -4.50
C VAL A 124 34.13 -28.40 -3.96
N ILE A 125 34.86 -27.73 -3.06
CA ILE A 125 36.06 -28.27 -2.42
C ILE A 125 35.73 -29.53 -1.61
N ALA A 126 34.65 -29.50 -0.82
CA ALA A 126 34.19 -30.63 -0.03
C ALA A 126 33.78 -31.82 -0.91
N ARG A 127 33.06 -31.58 -2.02
CA ARG A 127 32.73 -32.60 -3.03
C ARG A 127 33.99 -33.23 -3.62
N ASP A 128 34.96 -32.41 -4.02
CA ASP A 128 36.17 -32.89 -4.70
C ASP A 128 37.10 -33.63 -3.74
N ALA A 129 37.14 -33.25 -2.46
CA ALA A 129 37.79 -34.01 -1.40
C ALA A 129 37.12 -35.38 -1.20
N ALA A 130 35.79 -35.43 -1.09
CA ALA A 130 35.05 -36.68 -0.95
C ALA A 130 35.20 -37.60 -2.18
N GLN A 131 35.23 -37.05 -3.40
CA GLN A 131 35.50 -37.83 -4.62
C GLN A 131 36.93 -38.37 -4.70
N LYS A 132 37.93 -37.63 -4.20
CA LYS A 132 39.32 -38.12 -4.11
C LYS A 132 39.43 -39.25 -3.09
N GLU A 133 38.84 -39.10 -1.91
CA GLU A 133 38.83 -40.12 -0.88
C GLU A 133 38.12 -41.40 -1.35
N LEU A 134 36.95 -41.26 -2.00
CA LEU A 134 36.23 -42.40 -2.59
C LEU A 134 37.11 -43.18 -3.57
N LYS A 135 37.78 -42.51 -4.50
CA LYS A 135 38.69 -43.14 -5.48
C LYS A 135 39.87 -43.82 -4.81
N TYR A 136 40.46 -43.19 -3.79
CA TYR A 136 41.55 -43.79 -3.01
C TYR A 136 41.10 -45.08 -2.32
N GLN A 137 39.94 -45.08 -1.67
CA GLN A 137 39.36 -46.26 -1.02
C GLN A 137 39.01 -47.35 -2.06
N GLU A 138 38.47 -47.00 -3.22
CA GLU A 138 38.22 -47.93 -4.33
C GLU A 138 39.50 -48.59 -4.84
N GLU A 139 40.58 -47.82 -5.02
CA GLU A 139 41.89 -48.34 -5.43
C GLU A 139 42.52 -49.24 -4.36
N VAL A 140 42.45 -48.86 -3.09
CA VAL A 140 42.88 -49.70 -1.96
C VAL A 140 42.12 -51.01 -1.98
N ILE A 141 40.78 -51.00 -2.01
CA ILE A 141 39.95 -52.21 -2.05
C ILE A 141 40.27 -53.07 -3.29
N ALA A 142 40.50 -52.47 -4.45
CA ALA A 142 40.85 -53.19 -5.68
C ALA A 142 42.24 -53.84 -5.62
N ASN A 143 43.24 -53.14 -5.07
CA ASN A 143 44.58 -53.68 -4.86
C ASN A 143 44.56 -54.83 -3.84
N ASP A 144 43.79 -54.67 -2.77
CA ASP A 144 43.67 -55.64 -1.68
C ASP A 144 42.91 -56.91 -2.13
N ARG A 145 41.90 -56.77 -3.00
CA ARG A 145 41.29 -57.89 -3.74
C ARG A 145 42.32 -58.59 -4.64
N ARG A 146 43.04 -57.84 -5.48
CA ARG A 146 44.10 -58.40 -6.35
C ARG A 146 45.18 -59.16 -5.55
N ARG A 147 45.56 -58.66 -4.37
CA ARG A 147 46.51 -59.33 -3.48
C ARG A 147 45.95 -60.67 -2.97
N ARG A 148 44.73 -60.67 -2.43
CA ARG A 148 44.04 -61.89 -1.98
C ARG A 148 43.85 -62.91 -3.10
N ASP A 149 43.49 -62.48 -4.30
CA ASP A 149 43.33 -63.37 -5.46
C ASP A 149 44.68 -63.97 -5.90
N ALA A 150 45.78 -63.20 -5.84
CA ALA A 150 47.13 -63.68 -6.11
C ALA A 150 47.63 -64.69 -5.05
N GLU A 151 47.39 -64.40 -3.76
CA GLU A 151 47.67 -65.30 -2.63
C GLU A 151 46.89 -66.62 -2.80
N LEU A 152 45.58 -66.56 -3.07
CA LEU A 152 44.73 -67.72 -3.32
C LEU A 152 45.17 -68.52 -4.57
N SER A 153 45.57 -67.83 -5.65
CA SER A 153 46.08 -68.47 -6.87
C SER A 153 47.42 -69.19 -6.61
N SER A 154 48.31 -68.58 -5.83
CA SER A 154 49.56 -69.20 -5.38
C SER A 154 49.30 -70.46 -4.55
N MET A 155 48.39 -70.38 -3.57
CA MET A 155 48.02 -71.55 -2.74
C MET A 155 47.34 -72.66 -3.56
N LYS A 156 46.49 -72.32 -4.54
CA LYS A 156 45.93 -73.28 -5.48
C LYS A 156 47.01 -73.99 -6.30
N ARG A 157 47.97 -73.25 -6.86
CA ARG A 157 49.11 -73.85 -7.59
C ARG A 157 49.96 -74.78 -6.71
N VAL A 158 50.21 -74.41 -5.45
CA VAL A 158 50.91 -75.28 -4.49
C VAL A 158 50.09 -76.53 -4.16
N ALA A 159 48.77 -76.41 -4.00
CA ALA A 159 47.88 -77.54 -3.76
C ALA A 159 47.80 -78.48 -4.98
N GLU A 160 47.70 -77.95 -6.20
CA GLU A 160 47.72 -78.72 -7.46
C GLU A 160 49.09 -79.38 -7.71
N GLY A 161 50.19 -78.68 -7.40
CA GLY A 161 51.54 -79.24 -7.43
C GLY A 161 51.71 -80.39 -6.44
N LYS A 162 51.21 -80.24 -5.20
CA LYS A 162 51.18 -81.31 -4.20
C LYS A 162 50.23 -82.44 -4.62
N LYS A 163 49.08 -82.16 -5.24
CA LYS A 163 48.14 -83.18 -5.71
C LYS A 163 48.76 -84.01 -6.84
N SER A 164 49.32 -83.38 -7.87
CA SER A 164 50.00 -84.07 -8.97
C SER A 164 51.28 -84.78 -8.55
N SER A 165 52.01 -84.26 -7.55
CA SER A 165 53.12 -84.99 -6.92
C SER A 165 52.62 -86.17 -6.08
N SER A 166 51.49 -86.03 -5.38
CA SER A 166 50.87 -87.09 -4.59
C SER A 166 50.27 -88.16 -5.50
N GLU A 167 49.66 -87.82 -6.64
CA GLU A 167 49.17 -88.77 -7.64
C GLU A 167 50.33 -89.61 -8.23
N LYS A 168 51.48 -88.97 -8.52
CA LYS A 168 52.73 -89.67 -8.87
C LYS A 168 53.26 -90.53 -7.73
N ASN A 169 53.21 -90.03 -6.50
CA ASN A 169 53.71 -90.76 -5.32
C ASN A 169 52.75 -91.88 -4.89
N VAL A 170 51.46 -91.80 -5.18
CA VAL A 170 50.45 -92.86 -4.98
C VAL A 170 50.60 -93.94 -6.04
N GLN A 171 50.96 -93.60 -7.29
CA GLN A 171 51.39 -94.61 -8.28
C GLN A 171 52.64 -95.39 -7.84
N LEU A 172 53.50 -94.81 -6.99
CA LEU A 172 54.67 -95.48 -6.42
C LEU A 172 54.37 -96.18 -5.07
N ALA A 173 53.55 -95.57 -4.22
CA ALA A 173 53.24 -96.04 -2.86
C ALA A 173 52.09 -97.07 -2.81
N ASN A 174 51.28 -97.22 -3.87
CA ASN A 174 50.29 -98.30 -3.99
C ASN A 174 50.93 -99.68 -4.25
N ARG A 175 52.15 -99.89 -3.73
CA ARG A 175 52.95 -101.11 -3.85
C ARG A 175 53.64 -101.52 -2.54
N GLU A 176 53.47 -100.79 -1.43
CA GLU A 176 54.07 -101.18 -0.14
C GLU A 176 53.19 -100.82 1.08
N SER A 177 52.74 -101.87 1.79
CA SER A 177 52.33 -101.94 3.22
C SER A 177 51.36 -100.85 3.77
N ILE A 178 50.12 -101.10 4.22
CA ILE A 178 49.53 -102.21 5.04
C ILE A 178 50.21 -102.39 6.41
N THR A 179 49.39 -102.52 7.49
CA THR A 179 49.71 -102.67 8.94
C THR A 179 50.30 -101.43 9.64
N THR A 180 49.94 -101.07 10.88
CA THR A 180 49.06 -101.67 11.91
C THR A 180 48.61 -100.61 12.96
N ASP A 181 47.41 -100.78 13.51
CA ASP A 181 46.99 -100.83 14.95
C ASP A 181 47.96 -100.26 16.05
N ASP A 182 47.51 -99.77 17.23
CA ASP A 182 46.23 -99.96 17.93
C ASP A 182 45.97 -98.95 19.09
N ALA A 183 44.76 -99.00 19.65
CA ALA A 183 44.38 -98.90 21.08
C ALA A 183 44.48 -97.60 21.94
N GLN A 184 43.29 -97.18 22.41
CA GLN A 184 42.90 -96.86 23.82
C GLN A 184 43.37 -95.57 24.53
N GLY A 185 42.48 -95.03 25.40
CA GLY A 185 42.90 -94.22 26.57
C GLY A 185 41.95 -93.09 27.00
N ALA A 186 41.09 -93.35 27.99
CA ALA A 186 40.04 -92.47 28.50
C ALA A 186 40.46 -91.18 29.26
N SER A 187 39.59 -90.16 29.20
CA SER A 187 39.16 -89.21 30.26
C SER A 187 40.13 -88.67 31.35
N GLY A 188 40.10 -87.36 31.60
CA GLY A 188 40.55 -86.80 32.89
C GLY A 188 40.51 -85.26 33.00
N SER A 189 39.83 -84.75 34.02
CA SER A 189 39.86 -83.33 34.44
C SER A 189 40.93 -83.10 35.51
N GLY A 190 41.43 -81.87 35.73
CA GLY A 190 42.18 -81.57 36.97
C GLY A 190 43.00 -80.28 37.01
N SER A 191 42.54 -79.33 37.83
CA SER A 191 43.32 -78.20 38.38
C SER A 191 44.44 -78.67 39.34
N GLY A 192 45.48 -77.85 39.60
CA GLY A 192 46.29 -78.06 40.83
C GLY A 192 47.70 -77.46 40.92
N SER A 193 47.78 -76.20 41.37
CA SER A 193 48.79 -75.55 42.25
C SER A 193 50.08 -76.28 42.74
N SER A 194 51.14 -75.46 42.89
CA SER A 194 52.11 -75.39 44.04
C SER A 194 53.50 -76.04 43.98
N SER A 195 54.37 -75.45 44.82
CA SER A 195 55.71 -75.84 45.34
C SER A 195 56.89 -75.11 44.68
N ALA A 196 57.43 -74.01 45.24
CA ALA A 196 58.28 -73.86 46.43
C ALA A 196 59.78 -74.15 46.18
N GLU A 197 60.66 -73.23 46.59
CA GLU A 197 61.83 -73.53 47.45
C GLU A 197 62.54 -72.26 47.98
N ARG A 198 63.46 -72.43 48.95
CA ARG A 198 64.04 -71.37 49.81
C ARG A 198 65.58 -71.36 49.78
N GLY A 199 66.15 -70.15 49.78
CA GLY A 199 67.44 -69.83 50.41
C GLY A 199 68.70 -69.94 49.52
N PRO A 200 69.89 -69.55 50.03
CA PRO A 200 70.19 -69.03 51.38
C PRO A 200 70.70 -67.56 51.40
N ALA A 201 71.07 -67.07 52.59
CA ALA A 201 71.42 -65.67 52.87
C ALA A 201 72.93 -65.36 52.79
N THR A 202 73.26 -64.07 52.61
CA THR A 202 74.60 -63.49 52.85
C THR A 202 74.49 -62.22 53.69
N ARG A 203 75.44 -62.02 54.63
CA ARG A 203 75.46 -60.94 55.64
C ARG A 203 75.82 -59.56 55.05
N GLY A 204 75.28 -58.50 55.66
CA GLY A 204 75.83 -57.14 55.53
C GLY A 204 75.13 -56.09 56.40
N THR A 205 75.84 -55.60 57.43
CA THR A 205 75.62 -54.33 58.19
C THR A 205 74.24 -54.03 58.80
N GLY A 206 74.20 -53.77 60.12
CA GLY A 206 72.98 -53.50 60.87
C GLY A 206 72.33 -52.16 60.53
N ILE A 207 71.10 -52.25 60.00
CA ILE A 207 70.14 -51.15 59.87
C ILE A 207 69.38 -51.04 61.22
N SER A 208 69.00 -49.83 61.65
CA SER A 208 68.24 -49.64 62.89
C SER A 208 66.87 -50.34 62.81
N GLU A 209 66.36 -50.87 63.92
CA GLU A 209 65.07 -51.59 63.95
C GLU A 209 63.90 -50.72 63.43
N GLU A 210 63.90 -49.41 63.73
CA GLU A 210 62.97 -48.43 63.13
C GLU A 210 63.11 -48.32 61.61
N GLN A 211 64.33 -48.34 61.09
CA GLN A 211 64.57 -48.26 59.65
C GLN A 211 64.13 -49.55 58.97
N GLN A 212 64.31 -50.71 59.60
CA GLN A 212 63.84 -51.99 59.09
C GLN A 212 62.30 -52.06 59.05
N GLN A 213 61.61 -51.53 60.07
CA GLN A 213 60.14 -51.41 60.07
C GLN A 213 59.65 -50.43 58.98
N LYS A 214 60.32 -49.30 58.78
CA LYS A 214 59.99 -48.35 57.69
C LYS A 214 60.20 -49.00 56.32
N ILE A 215 61.28 -49.77 56.12
CA ILE A 215 61.51 -50.52 54.89
C ILE A 215 60.38 -51.55 54.66
N ALA A 216 59.99 -52.31 55.68
CA ALA A 216 58.88 -53.27 55.57
C ALA A 216 57.54 -52.59 55.20
N GLN A 217 57.23 -51.42 55.80
CA GLN A 217 56.05 -50.64 55.41
C GLN A 217 56.12 -50.11 53.97
N PHE A 218 57.30 -49.65 53.51
CA PHE A 218 57.47 -49.24 52.12
C PHE A 218 57.37 -50.42 51.15
N GLU A 219 57.87 -51.61 51.52
CA GLU A 219 57.71 -52.84 50.72
C GLU A 219 56.24 -53.29 50.65
N GLU A 220 55.49 -53.23 51.75
CA GLU A 220 54.05 -53.55 51.77
C GLU A 220 53.24 -52.57 50.92
N ASN A 221 53.44 -51.26 51.12
CA ASN A 221 52.80 -50.22 50.32
C ASN A 221 53.18 -50.33 48.83
N PHE A 222 54.43 -50.63 48.51
CA PHE A 222 54.87 -50.82 47.14
C PHE A 222 54.29 -52.08 46.50
N LYS A 223 54.16 -53.17 47.27
CA LYS A 223 53.47 -54.38 46.83
C LYS A 223 51.99 -54.11 46.54
N HIS A 224 51.32 -53.34 47.40
CA HIS A 224 49.94 -52.92 47.17
C HIS A 224 49.80 -52.06 45.89
N ILE A 225 50.68 -51.06 45.69
CA ILE A 225 50.70 -50.26 44.46
C ILE A 225 50.95 -51.15 43.22
N LYS A 226 51.85 -52.13 43.33
CA LYS A 226 52.15 -53.09 42.25
C LYS A 226 50.96 -54.01 41.92
N GLU A 227 50.22 -54.47 42.93
CA GLU A 227 49.00 -55.26 42.77
C GLU A 227 47.86 -54.42 42.14
N VAL A 228 47.68 -53.17 42.56
CA VAL A 228 46.64 -52.25 42.06
C VAL A 228 46.94 -51.73 40.64
N THR A 229 48.20 -51.46 40.32
CA THR A 229 48.61 -51.00 38.96
C THR A 229 48.89 -52.13 37.98
N GLY A 230 49.13 -53.36 38.46
CA GLY A 230 49.48 -54.52 37.62
C GLY A 230 50.86 -54.45 36.96
N LEU A 231 51.75 -53.55 37.39
CA LEU A 231 53.02 -53.25 36.73
C LEU A 231 54.23 -53.67 37.58
N SER A 232 55.01 -54.62 37.09
CA SER A 232 56.13 -55.19 37.84
C SER A 232 57.34 -54.25 38.05
N ASP A 233 57.49 -53.22 37.21
CA ASP A 233 58.65 -52.32 37.16
C ASP A 233 58.31 -50.91 37.71
N LEU A 234 59.16 -50.42 38.62
CA LEU A 234 59.02 -49.12 39.27
C LEU A 234 58.95 -47.97 38.25
N ASN A 235 59.77 -48.00 37.20
CA ASN A 235 59.81 -46.93 36.20
C ASN A 235 58.52 -46.87 35.37
N GLN A 236 57.84 -48.00 35.19
CA GLN A 236 56.56 -48.07 34.49
C GLN A 236 55.42 -47.55 35.36
N ILE A 237 55.46 -47.81 36.68
CA ILE A 237 54.53 -47.23 37.64
C ILE A 237 54.66 -45.69 37.64
N VAL A 238 55.89 -45.16 37.78
CA VAL A 238 56.13 -43.70 37.79
C VAL A 238 55.60 -43.03 36.52
N LYS A 239 56.01 -43.52 35.34
CA LYS A 239 55.51 -42.97 34.05
C LYS A 239 53.99 -43.03 33.89
N ARG A 240 53.34 -44.06 34.45
CA ARG A 240 51.89 -44.16 34.44
C ARG A 240 51.24 -43.11 35.34
N PHE A 241 51.74 -42.92 36.56
CA PHE A 241 51.27 -41.86 37.45
C PHE A 241 51.49 -40.46 36.85
N GLU A 242 52.64 -40.20 36.21
CA GLU A 242 52.91 -38.95 35.48
C GLU A 242 51.88 -38.75 34.36
N SER A 243 51.69 -39.72 33.47
CA SER A 243 50.71 -39.63 32.38
C SER A 243 49.26 -39.51 32.85
N GLN A 244 48.91 -40.11 34.00
CA GLN A 244 47.60 -39.97 34.63
C GLN A 244 47.42 -38.58 35.26
N GLY A 245 48.47 -38.01 35.85
CA GLY A 245 48.48 -36.64 36.35
C GLY A 245 48.28 -35.62 35.22
N GLU A 246 49.01 -35.76 34.11
CA GLU A 246 48.83 -34.95 32.90
C GLU A 246 47.40 -35.07 32.34
N THR A 247 46.88 -36.30 32.24
CA THR A 247 45.51 -36.55 31.77
C THR A 247 44.46 -35.93 32.71
N LEU A 248 44.68 -35.99 34.03
CA LEU A 248 43.77 -35.41 35.03
C LEU A 248 43.79 -33.88 34.98
N ILE A 249 44.95 -33.26 34.81
CA ILE A 249 45.07 -31.80 34.62
C ILE A 249 44.32 -31.40 33.34
N HIS A 250 44.53 -32.11 32.23
CA HIS A 250 43.84 -31.80 30.97
C HIS A 250 42.31 -31.96 31.07
N LEU A 251 41.82 -32.99 31.77
CA LEU A 251 40.39 -33.18 32.03
C LEU A 251 39.81 -32.07 32.93
N GLN A 252 40.59 -31.61 33.92
CA GLN A 252 40.22 -30.49 34.78
C GLN A 252 40.10 -29.18 33.97
N GLU A 253 41.08 -28.88 33.10
CA GLU A 253 41.02 -27.73 32.19
C GLU A 253 39.81 -27.79 31.24
N LEU A 254 39.51 -28.98 30.70
CA LEU A 254 38.37 -29.18 29.81
C LEU A 254 37.03 -28.98 30.54
N LYS A 255 36.94 -29.48 31.78
CA LYS A 255 35.80 -29.25 32.69
C LYS A 255 35.61 -27.76 32.98
N ASP A 256 36.66 -27.07 33.41
CA ASP A 256 36.60 -25.65 33.76
C ASP A 256 36.24 -24.77 32.54
N LYS A 257 36.70 -25.17 31.34
CA LYS A 257 36.32 -24.51 30.08
C LYS A 257 34.85 -24.75 29.72
N ALA A 258 34.35 -25.97 29.90
CA ALA A 258 32.95 -26.30 29.69
C ALA A 258 32.02 -25.59 30.69
N GLU A 259 32.40 -25.52 31.97
CA GLU A 259 31.66 -24.79 33.00
C GLU A 259 31.57 -23.29 32.67
N LYS A 260 32.69 -22.67 32.26
CA LYS A 260 32.69 -21.27 31.77
C LYS A 260 31.77 -21.05 30.58
N GLN A 261 31.81 -21.94 29.57
CA GLN A 261 30.91 -21.86 28.41
C GLN A 261 29.44 -22.02 28.82
N CYS A 262 29.11 -22.97 29.69
CA CYS A 262 27.75 -23.13 30.23
C CYS A 262 27.29 -21.90 31.01
N GLN A 263 28.19 -21.20 31.72
CA GLN A 263 27.86 -19.98 32.44
C GLN A 263 27.61 -18.81 31.49
N THR A 264 28.48 -18.57 30.50
CA THR A 264 28.27 -17.54 29.46
C THR A 264 26.95 -17.74 28.71
N LEU A 265 26.65 -18.98 28.28
CA LEU A 265 25.40 -19.29 27.59
C LEU A 265 24.15 -19.11 28.47
N ARG A 266 24.26 -19.29 29.79
CA ARG A 266 23.15 -18.98 30.72
C ARG A 266 22.92 -17.47 30.81
N GLU A 267 23.99 -16.70 30.96
CA GLU A 267 23.94 -15.22 31.03
C GLU A 267 23.40 -14.63 29.72
N GLU A 268 23.81 -15.14 28.55
CA GLU A 268 23.25 -14.75 27.25
C GLU A 268 21.76 -15.10 27.13
N ARG A 269 21.37 -16.32 27.56
CA ARG A 269 19.97 -16.75 27.59
C ARG A 269 19.12 -15.85 28.50
N ASP A 270 19.59 -15.52 29.69
CA ASP A 270 18.86 -14.65 30.63
C ASP A 270 18.77 -13.21 30.11
N ARG A 271 19.82 -12.70 29.43
CA ARG A 271 19.78 -11.40 28.74
C ARG A 271 18.77 -11.38 27.60
N LEU A 272 18.76 -12.40 26.74
CA LEU A 272 17.81 -12.51 25.63
C LEU A 272 16.36 -12.67 26.12
N GLN A 273 16.16 -13.40 27.23
CA GLN A 273 14.87 -13.53 27.92
C GLN A 273 14.34 -12.15 28.36
N GLN A 274 15.18 -11.32 28.99
CA GLN A 274 14.81 -9.96 29.41
C GLN A 274 14.47 -9.06 28.22
N GLN A 275 15.27 -9.10 27.15
CA GLN A 275 14.99 -8.33 25.92
C GLN A 275 13.69 -8.76 25.25
N PHE A 276 13.38 -10.06 25.26
CA PHE A 276 12.11 -10.58 24.74
C PHE A 276 10.91 -10.12 25.59
N GLU A 277 11.04 -10.12 26.91
CA GLU A 277 10.00 -9.61 27.81
C GLU A 277 9.78 -8.11 27.61
N GLU A 278 10.86 -7.31 27.53
CA GLU A 278 10.80 -5.88 27.23
C GLU A 278 10.12 -5.59 25.89
N LEU A 279 10.51 -6.28 24.81
CA LEU A 279 9.88 -6.17 23.49
C LEU A 279 8.39 -6.57 23.50
N LYS A 280 8.04 -7.64 24.23
CA LYS A 280 6.67 -8.12 24.34
C LYS A 280 5.77 -7.09 25.00
N TYR A 281 6.20 -6.53 26.14
CA TYR A 281 5.39 -5.58 26.91
C TYR A 281 5.40 -4.17 26.33
N SER A 282 6.53 -3.69 25.78
CA SER A 282 6.58 -2.39 25.08
C SER A 282 5.71 -2.41 23.81
N GLY A 283 5.90 -3.41 22.94
CA GLY A 283 5.15 -3.54 21.69
C GLY A 283 3.63 -3.65 21.90
N GLU A 284 3.18 -4.34 22.95
CA GLU A 284 1.75 -4.43 23.30
C GLU A 284 1.17 -3.07 23.75
N THR A 285 1.94 -2.25 24.47
CA THR A 285 1.52 -0.88 24.83
C THR A 285 1.49 0.08 23.64
N GLU A 286 2.47 0.00 22.73
CA GLU A 286 2.50 0.81 21.50
C GLU A 286 1.35 0.43 20.55
N LEU A 287 1.11 -0.87 20.33
CA LEU A 287 -0.04 -1.35 19.56
C LEU A 287 -1.37 -0.87 20.16
N THR A 288 -1.49 -0.85 21.49
CA THR A 288 -2.70 -0.38 22.15
C THR A 288 -2.93 1.12 21.94
N SER A 289 -1.89 1.96 22.08
CA SER A 289 -2.00 3.40 21.84
C SER A 289 -2.26 3.73 20.36
N MET A 290 -1.62 3.00 19.45
CA MET A 290 -1.80 3.15 18.00
C MET A 290 -3.22 2.75 17.56
N ASN A 291 -3.76 1.66 18.09
CA ASN A 291 -5.15 1.24 17.84
C ASN A 291 -6.17 2.27 18.39
N GLN A 292 -5.92 2.85 19.57
CA GLN A 292 -6.77 3.92 20.12
C GLN A 292 -6.77 5.17 19.23
N LEU A 293 -5.60 5.56 18.69
CA LEU A 293 -5.46 6.69 17.78
C LEU A 293 -6.13 6.42 16.43
N LEU A 294 -6.00 5.21 15.86
CA LEU A 294 -6.74 4.79 14.67
C LEU A 294 -8.25 4.89 14.87
N GLU A 295 -8.76 4.46 16.03
CA GLU A 295 -10.20 4.47 16.30
C GLU A 295 -10.74 5.90 16.46
N GLN A 296 -9.94 6.82 17.01
CA GLN A 296 -10.26 8.26 17.01
C GLN A 296 -10.36 8.81 15.58
N TYR A 297 -9.35 8.57 14.73
CA TYR A 297 -9.38 9.04 13.34
C TYR A 297 -10.51 8.43 12.51
N LYS A 298 -10.86 7.15 12.71
CA LYS A 298 -12.05 6.56 12.07
C LYS A 298 -13.32 7.30 12.49
N LYS A 299 -13.49 7.54 13.79
CA LYS A 299 -14.68 8.22 14.33
C LYS A 299 -14.81 9.66 13.81
N GLU A 300 -13.70 10.38 13.67
CA GLU A 300 -13.67 11.72 13.06
C GLU A 300 -14.04 11.66 11.56
N ALA A 301 -13.47 10.70 10.82
CA ALA A 301 -13.78 10.49 9.41
C ALA A 301 -15.25 10.09 9.17
N GLU A 302 -15.83 9.24 10.03
CA GLU A 302 -17.26 8.91 10.02
C GLU A 302 -18.13 10.14 10.33
N GLY A 303 -17.73 10.97 11.28
CA GLY A 303 -18.41 12.23 11.62
C GLY A 303 -18.46 13.21 10.45
N GLU A 304 -17.33 13.45 9.77
CA GLU A 304 -17.32 14.32 8.58
C GLU A 304 -17.97 13.68 7.36
N ALA A 305 -17.94 12.34 7.21
CA ALA A 305 -18.71 11.66 6.18
C ALA A 305 -20.22 11.87 6.35
N GLN A 306 -20.73 11.76 7.58
CA GLN A 306 -22.13 12.07 7.90
C GLN A 306 -22.45 13.56 7.68
N ARG A 307 -21.56 14.46 8.08
CA ARG A 307 -21.73 15.91 7.87
C ARG A 307 -21.77 16.29 6.38
N ARG A 308 -20.92 15.66 5.56
CA ARG A 308 -20.90 15.82 4.10
C ARG A 308 -22.20 15.33 3.46
N GLU A 309 -22.73 14.19 3.92
CA GLU A 309 -24.01 13.64 3.43
C GLU A 309 -25.19 14.57 3.77
N MET A 310 -25.27 15.05 5.01
CA MET A 310 -26.30 16.04 5.42
C MET A 310 -26.24 17.33 4.60
N LEU A 311 -25.03 17.85 4.33
CA LEU A 311 -24.85 19.04 3.50
C LEU A 311 -25.24 18.77 2.04
N HIS A 312 -24.89 17.60 1.50
CA HIS A 312 -25.25 17.18 0.15
C HIS A 312 -26.77 17.06 -0.03
N GLN A 313 -27.48 16.49 0.95
CA GLN A 313 -28.94 16.44 0.98
C GLN A 313 -29.56 17.85 1.00
N SER A 314 -29.06 18.74 1.87
CA SER A 314 -29.52 20.14 1.92
C SER A 314 -29.30 20.89 0.60
N VAL A 315 -28.18 20.66 -0.09
CA VAL A 315 -27.92 21.24 -1.42
C VAL A 315 -28.85 20.64 -2.47
N SER A 316 -29.07 19.33 -2.45
CA SER A 316 -30.01 18.64 -3.35
C SER A 316 -31.45 19.18 -3.20
N ASP A 317 -31.92 19.39 -1.97
CA ASP A 317 -33.24 19.96 -1.71
C ASP A 317 -33.35 21.42 -2.17
N ALA A 318 -32.32 22.23 -1.93
CA ALA A 318 -32.25 23.60 -2.43
C ALA A 318 -32.24 23.66 -3.98
N SER A 319 -31.48 22.78 -4.63
CA SER A 319 -31.47 22.65 -6.10
C SER A 319 -32.83 22.22 -6.64
N ARG A 320 -33.51 21.26 -5.99
CA ARG A 320 -34.86 20.84 -6.37
C ARG A 320 -35.87 21.97 -6.26
N LEU A 321 -35.81 22.77 -5.19
CA LEU A 321 -36.65 23.94 -5.00
C LEU A 321 -36.36 25.01 -6.06
N LEU A 322 -35.09 25.26 -6.38
CA LEU A 322 -34.70 26.21 -7.44
C LEU A 322 -35.24 25.78 -8.82
N VAL A 323 -35.18 24.49 -9.16
CA VAL A 323 -35.78 23.94 -10.40
C VAL A 323 -37.30 24.15 -10.43
N GLN A 324 -38.00 23.95 -9.30
CA GLN A 324 -39.44 24.21 -9.19
C GLN A 324 -39.76 25.70 -9.34
N CYS A 325 -39.00 26.60 -8.71
CA CYS A 325 -39.13 28.04 -8.88
C CYS A 325 -38.88 28.47 -10.33
N LYS A 326 -37.84 27.93 -10.99
CA LYS A 326 -37.54 28.19 -12.41
C LYS A 326 -38.72 27.81 -13.30
N ALA A 327 -39.24 26.59 -13.17
CA ALA A 327 -40.41 26.13 -13.92
C ALA A 327 -41.68 26.97 -13.63
N GLY A 328 -41.85 27.46 -12.40
CA GLY A 328 -42.94 28.37 -12.04
C GLY A 328 -42.83 29.73 -12.72
N VAL A 329 -41.63 30.33 -12.72
CA VAL A 329 -41.34 31.60 -13.41
C VAL A 329 -41.47 31.45 -14.92
N ASP A 330 -40.98 30.34 -15.48
CA ASP A 330 -41.14 30.01 -16.91
C ASP A 330 -42.61 30.00 -17.31
N HIS A 331 -43.46 29.31 -16.56
CA HIS A 331 -44.90 29.24 -16.83
C HIS A 331 -45.63 30.58 -16.65
N ILE A 332 -45.18 31.44 -15.72
CA ILE A 332 -45.68 32.83 -15.61
C ILE A 332 -45.23 33.64 -16.82
N HIS A 333 -43.96 33.52 -17.23
CA HIS A 333 -43.42 34.23 -18.39
C HIS A 333 -44.16 33.85 -19.67
N ASP A 334 -44.32 32.54 -19.92
CA ASP A 334 -45.08 31.98 -21.05
C ASP A 334 -46.51 32.54 -21.06
N LYS A 335 -47.19 32.56 -19.91
CA LYS A 335 -48.52 33.15 -19.80
C LYS A 335 -48.53 34.65 -20.09
N LEU A 336 -47.52 35.42 -19.70
CA LEU A 336 -47.45 36.86 -19.98
C LEU A 336 -46.95 37.20 -21.39
N THR A 337 -46.57 36.21 -22.22
CA THR A 337 -46.10 36.48 -23.60
C THR A 337 -47.17 37.06 -24.52
N PHE A 338 -48.48 36.91 -24.23
CA PHE A 338 -49.53 37.50 -25.07
C PHE A 338 -49.51 39.03 -25.09
N LEU A 339 -48.92 39.67 -24.06
CA LEU A 339 -48.72 41.12 -24.01
C LEU A 339 -47.65 41.60 -25.01
N ASN A 340 -46.77 40.72 -25.49
CA ASN A 340 -45.72 41.06 -26.46
C ASN A 340 -46.22 41.27 -27.90
N ALA A 341 -47.53 41.45 -28.15
CA ALA A 341 -48.09 41.61 -29.50
C ALA A 341 -47.52 42.80 -30.31
N GLY A 342 -46.81 43.73 -29.66
CA GLY A 342 -46.11 44.86 -30.30
C GLY A 342 -44.60 44.68 -30.56
N THR A 343 -43.96 43.61 -30.09
CA THR A 343 -42.50 43.40 -30.30
C THR A 343 -42.21 42.07 -30.98
N GLY A 344 -41.36 42.12 -32.01
CA GLY A 344 -41.10 40.99 -32.92
C GLY A 344 -40.51 39.75 -32.23
N PRO A 345 -40.42 38.61 -32.96
CA PRO A 345 -40.09 37.31 -32.38
C PRO A 345 -38.72 37.34 -31.71
N SER A 346 -38.71 37.49 -30.39
CA SER A 346 -37.50 37.39 -29.59
C SER A 346 -36.96 35.98 -29.67
N ASP A 347 -35.65 35.87 -29.78
CA ASP A 347 -34.95 34.63 -30.09
C ASP A 347 -35.31 33.51 -29.10
N LYS A 348 -35.30 32.28 -29.58
CA LYS A 348 -35.46 31.11 -28.71
C LYS A 348 -34.23 31.05 -27.82
N PHE A 349 -34.36 31.48 -26.56
CA PHE A 349 -33.28 31.49 -25.56
C PHE A 349 -32.78 30.07 -25.24
N SER A 350 -31.92 29.55 -26.12
CA SER A 350 -31.36 28.21 -26.08
C SER A 350 -30.02 28.15 -25.33
N ASP A 351 -29.88 28.87 -24.22
CA ASP A 351 -28.96 28.50 -23.14
C ASP A 351 -29.36 29.17 -21.82
N ARG A 352 -29.88 28.40 -20.86
CA ARG A 352 -30.65 28.90 -19.71
C ARG A 352 -29.80 29.00 -18.43
N SER A 353 -28.82 29.90 -18.45
CA SER A 353 -27.93 30.19 -17.32
C SER A 353 -28.67 30.64 -16.05
N GLU A 354 -28.12 30.33 -14.87
CA GLU A 354 -28.73 30.62 -13.55
C GLU A 354 -28.99 32.12 -13.32
N GLY A 355 -28.18 32.99 -13.92
CA GLY A 355 -28.31 34.45 -13.80
C GLY A 355 -29.54 35.06 -14.50
N GLN A 356 -30.26 34.31 -15.34
CA GLN A 356 -31.44 34.82 -16.06
C GLN A 356 -32.75 34.73 -15.25
N LEU A 357 -32.80 33.96 -14.16
CA LEU A 357 -34.04 33.77 -13.39
C LEU A 357 -34.54 35.07 -12.71
N PRO A 358 -33.69 35.90 -12.06
CA PRO A 358 -34.12 37.18 -11.49
C PRO A 358 -34.55 38.19 -12.57
N GLU A 359 -33.93 38.14 -13.75
CA GLU A 359 -34.25 39.02 -14.87
C GLU A 359 -35.59 38.63 -15.53
N MET A 360 -35.88 37.33 -15.69
CA MET A 360 -37.23 36.90 -16.09
C MET A 360 -38.29 37.28 -15.06
N LEU A 361 -37.99 37.15 -13.75
CA LEU A 361 -38.90 37.60 -12.69
C LEU A 361 -39.19 39.10 -12.79
N ARG A 362 -38.17 39.93 -13.05
CA ARG A 362 -38.34 41.37 -13.28
C ARG A 362 -39.25 41.65 -14.47
N GLN A 363 -38.98 41.02 -15.62
CA GLN A 363 -39.81 41.16 -16.82
C GLN A 363 -41.25 40.67 -16.62
N CYS A 364 -41.46 39.63 -15.81
CA CYS A 364 -42.81 39.18 -15.44
C CYS A 364 -43.52 40.19 -14.54
N ASN A 365 -42.83 40.83 -13.59
CA ASN A 365 -43.41 41.90 -12.76
C ASN A 365 -43.74 43.13 -13.61
N ASP A 366 -42.81 43.62 -14.43
CA ASP A 366 -43.02 44.80 -15.28
C ASP A 366 -44.26 44.61 -16.20
N ARG A 367 -44.44 43.40 -16.76
CA ARG A 367 -45.62 43.02 -17.56
C ARG A 367 -46.91 42.85 -16.74
N LEU A 368 -46.82 42.41 -15.49
CA LEU A 368 -47.98 42.35 -14.59
C LEU A 368 -48.45 43.74 -14.19
N ASP A 369 -47.52 44.66 -13.95
CA ASP A 369 -47.83 46.07 -13.67
C ASP A 369 -48.48 46.75 -14.89
N GLU A 370 -47.98 46.48 -16.11
CA GLU A 370 -48.62 46.93 -17.36
C GLU A 370 -50.03 46.33 -17.54
N LEU A 371 -50.21 45.02 -17.26
CA LEU A 371 -51.53 44.38 -17.30
C LEU A 371 -52.50 44.99 -16.28
N MET A 372 -52.07 45.21 -15.03
CA MET A 372 -52.90 45.84 -14.01
C MET A 372 -53.30 47.27 -14.41
N ALA A 373 -52.35 48.09 -14.87
CA ALA A 373 -52.64 49.44 -15.35
C ALA A 373 -53.59 49.43 -16.58
N SER A 374 -53.51 48.42 -17.44
CA SER A 374 -54.44 48.26 -18.57
C SER A 374 -55.85 47.84 -18.17
N LEU A 375 -56.03 47.35 -16.94
CA LEU A 375 -57.31 46.88 -16.39
C LEU A 375 -57.96 47.91 -15.44
N ASP A 376 -57.20 48.88 -14.90
CA ASP A 376 -57.71 49.89 -13.96
C ASP A 376 -58.82 50.79 -14.57
N ASP A 377 -58.73 51.11 -15.87
CA ASP A 377 -59.71 51.93 -16.61
C ASP A 377 -60.83 51.11 -17.29
N VAL A 378 -60.92 49.80 -17.02
CA VAL A 378 -61.83 48.88 -17.74
C VAL A 378 -63.11 48.60 -16.95
N ASP A 379 -64.26 49.08 -17.44
CA ASP A 379 -65.56 48.70 -16.88
C ASP A 379 -65.89 47.22 -17.21
N ILE A 380 -65.85 46.39 -16.17
CA ILE A 380 -66.13 44.96 -16.21
C ILE A 380 -67.54 44.69 -16.77
N GLN A 381 -68.53 45.55 -16.51
CA GLN A 381 -69.89 45.38 -17.05
C GLN A 381 -69.96 45.69 -18.55
N GLU A 382 -69.19 46.65 -19.04
CA GLU A 382 -69.15 46.98 -20.47
C GLU A 382 -68.40 45.90 -21.27
N GLN A 383 -67.28 45.38 -20.75
CA GLN A 383 -66.57 44.22 -21.32
C GLN A 383 -67.43 42.95 -21.37
N LEU A 384 -68.17 42.62 -20.29
CA LEU A 384 -69.05 41.44 -20.29
C LEU A 384 -70.17 41.55 -21.34
N ASN A 385 -70.76 42.75 -21.49
CA ASN A 385 -71.75 43.02 -22.54
C ASN A 385 -71.16 42.94 -23.96
N LEU A 386 -69.89 43.33 -24.15
CA LEU A 386 -69.17 43.18 -25.42
C LEU A 386 -68.88 41.72 -25.72
N MET A 387 -68.47 40.92 -24.73
CA MET A 387 -68.25 39.47 -24.90
C MET A 387 -69.55 38.73 -25.23
N GLU A 388 -70.67 39.02 -24.57
CA GLU A 388 -71.98 38.45 -24.93
C GLU A 388 -72.42 38.83 -26.36
N GLN A 389 -72.03 40.01 -26.86
CA GLN A 389 -72.30 40.42 -28.24
C GLN A 389 -71.36 39.75 -29.26
N GLU A 390 -70.09 39.50 -28.90
CA GLU A 390 -69.12 38.81 -29.76
C GLU A 390 -69.28 37.28 -29.79
N GLU A 391 -70.01 36.65 -28.86
CA GLU A 391 -70.31 35.21 -28.94
C GLU A 391 -71.35 34.87 -30.04
N VAL A 392 -72.22 35.82 -30.41
CA VAL A 392 -73.36 35.58 -31.33
C VAL A 392 -72.97 35.13 -32.75
N PRO A 393 -71.86 35.58 -33.39
CA PRO A 393 -71.53 35.14 -34.76
C PRO A 393 -70.98 33.70 -34.85
N ARG A 394 -70.24 33.21 -33.84
CA ARG A 394 -69.46 31.96 -33.96
C ARG A 394 -70.28 30.68 -33.81
N ALA A 395 -71.46 30.73 -33.18
CA ALA A 395 -72.36 29.58 -33.05
C ALA A 395 -72.99 29.11 -34.38
N SER A 396 -72.89 29.91 -35.45
CA SER A 396 -73.56 29.66 -36.74
C SER A 396 -72.82 28.71 -37.71
N LEU A 397 -71.58 28.29 -37.38
CA LEU A 397 -70.79 27.34 -38.17
C LEU A 397 -70.61 25.99 -37.44
N ILE A 398 -71.73 25.40 -37.03
CA ILE A 398 -71.81 24.00 -36.60
C ILE A 398 -72.27 23.14 -37.79
N THR A 399 -71.56 22.06 -38.09
CA THR A 399 -72.21 20.77 -38.36
C THR A 399 -71.26 19.61 -38.04
N PRO A 400 -71.66 18.67 -37.18
CA PRO A 400 -70.90 17.44 -36.94
C PRO A 400 -71.28 16.37 -37.99
N ARG A 401 -70.35 15.45 -38.29
CA ARG A 401 -70.68 14.17 -38.94
C ARG A 401 -70.23 13.03 -38.03
N LEU A 402 -71.19 12.42 -37.35
CA LEU A 402 -71.04 11.11 -36.72
C LEU A 402 -71.13 10.04 -37.80
N GLU A 403 -70.15 9.14 -37.86
CA GLU A 403 -70.31 7.82 -38.45
C GLU A 403 -69.42 6.83 -37.68
N GLU A 404 -69.99 5.67 -37.34
CA GLU A 404 -69.39 4.67 -36.46
C GLU A 404 -68.28 3.88 -37.19
N ARG A 405 -67.24 3.43 -36.46
CA ARG A 405 -66.88 1.98 -36.36
C ARG A 405 -65.60 1.67 -35.56
N SER A 406 -65.79 0.79 -34.57
CA SER A 406 -64.91 -0.31 -34.13
C SER A 406 -63.40 -0.13 -33.90
N GLY A 407 -62.93 -0.49 -32.70
CA GLY A 407 -61.71 -1.30 -32.54
C GLY A 407 -60.82 -0.98 -31.33
N ALA A 408 -60.56 -2.02 -30.49
CA ALA A 408 -59.54 -2.10 -29.41
C ALA A 408 -59.70 -1.15 -28.20
N MET A 409 -60.05 -1.65 -26.99
CA MET A 409 -59.18 -2.32 -25.97
C MET A 409 -58.26 -1.33 -25.20
N VAL A 410 -58.15 -1.30 -23.86
CA VAL A 410 -58.61 -2.18 -22.75
C VAL A 410 -59.10 -1.35 -21.54
N THR A 411 -59.97 -1.94 -20.70
CA THR A 411 -60.55 -1.35 -19.48
C THR A 411 -59.80 -1.66 -18.17
N HIS A 412 -59.90 -0.76 -17.19
CA HIS A 412 -59.74 -0.96 -15.73
C HIS A 412 -58.31 -1.32 -15.25
N GLY A 413 -57.77 -0.77 -14.16
CA GLY A 413 -58.40 -0.48 -12.87
C GLY A 413 -57.78 -1.40 -11.82
N ASP A 414 -56.95 -0.81 -10.95
CA ASP A 414 -56.43 -1.29 -9.66
C ASP A 414 -56.08 -2.77 -9.47
N ASN A 415 -54.79 -3.05 -9.26
CA ASN A 415 -54.21 -3.75 -8.08
C ASN A 415 -52.81 -4.30 -8.43
N LEU A 416 -51.82 -4.09 -7.55
CA LEU A 416 -50.79 -5.09 -7.21
C LEU A 416 -49.91 -4.64 -6.04
N TRP A 417 -50.38 -4.97 -4.82
CA TRP A 417 -49.47 -5.31 -3.74
C TRP A 417 -48.76 -6.64 -4.05
N ARG A 418 -47.53 -6.80 -3.53
CA ARG A 418 -46.67 -8.01 -3.55
C ARG A 418 -45.85 -8.25 -4.82
N LEU A 419 -44.54 -8.03 -4.70
CA LEU A 419 -43.60 -9.17 -4.57
C LEU A 419 -42.34 -8.73 -3.82
N GLY A 420 -41.98 -9.50 -2.79
CA GLY A 420 -40.72 -9.39 -2.07
C GLY A 420 -40.10 -10.78 -1.86
N LYS A 421 -38.81 -10.81 -1.44
CA LYS A 421 -37.82 -11.91 -1.55
C LYS A 421 -37.13 -11.92 -2.93
N LEU A 422 -35.81 -12.10 -3.08
CA LEU A 422 -34.68 -12.49 -2.20
C LEU A 422 -33.48 -11.51 -2.47
N ILE A 423 -32.45 -11.28 -1.64
CA ILE A 423 -32.11 -11.59 -0.23
C ILE A 423 -31.06 -10.53 0.27
N ALA A 424 -30.71 -10.53 1.56
CA ALA A 424 -29.69 -9.64 2.19
C ALA A 424 -28.23 -10.14 2.02
N PRO A 425 -27.18 -9.32 2.28
CA PRO A 425 -25.78 -9.73 2.20
C PRO A 425 -25.25 -10.34 3.50
N GLU A 426 -24.37 -11.36 3.42
CA GLU A 426 -23.16 -11.57 4.26
C GLU A 426 -22.47 -12.93 3.97
N HIS A 427 -21.22 -13.09 4.46
CA HIS A 427 -20.30 -14.24 4.33
C HIS A 427 -19.74 -14.51 2.90
N SER A 428 -18.43 -14.43 2.64
CA SER A 428 -17.43 -15.27 3.31
C SER A 428 -15.98 -14.87 2.99
N LEU A 429 -15.17 -14.73 4.05
CA LEU A 429 -13.71 -14.94 4.00
C LEU A 429 -13.43 -16.45 4.07
N LYS A 430 -12.71 -17.02 3.09
CA LYS A 430 -11.65 -18.06 3.21
C LYS A 430 -11.44 -18.87 1.91
N LEU A 431 -10.19 -19.36 1.76
CA LEU A 431 -9.53 -20.10 0.65
C LEU A 431 -8.70 -19.17 -0.24
N PHE A 432 -7.41 -18.90 -0.07
CA PHE A 432 -6.27 -19.66 0.46
C PHE A 432 -6.13 -21.12 -0.03
N ASN A 433 -5.01 -21.39 -0.73
CA ASN A 433 -4.50 -22.69 -1.18
C ASN A 433 -5.30 -23.50 -2.21
N ALA A 434 -5.08 -23.22 -3.50
CA ALA A 434 -4.77 -24.26 -4.50
C ALA A 434 -4.07 -23.64 -5.72
N LEU A 435 -3.00 -24.28 -6.22
CA LEU A 435 -2.18 -23.95 -7.41
C LEU A 435 -0.91 -23.08 -7.20
N GLY A 436 -0.06 -23.49 -6.27
CA GLY A 436 1.38 -23.55 -6.58
C GLY A 436 1.64 -24.80 -7.44
N GLY A 437 2.25 -24.66 -8.63
CA GLY A 437 2.40 -25.78 -9.57
C GLY A 437 3.34 -25.46 -10.75
N VAL A 438 4.63 -25.78 -10.58
CA VAL A 438 5.72 -25.52 -11.55
C VAL A 438 5.78 -26.57 -12.66
N GLN A 439 5.73 -26.15 -13.94
CA GLN A 439 6.45 -26.75 -15.10
C GLN A 439 6.16 -25.90 -16.36
N ARG A 440 7.09 -25.34 -17.15
CA ARG A 440 8.41 -25.77 -17.71
C ARG A 440 8.31 -26.79 -18.87
N CYS A 441 8.16 -26.28 -20.11
CA CYS A 441 8.73 -26.79 -21.39
C CYS A 441 8.20 -25.91 -22.56
N ARG A 442 9.03 -25.22 -23.37
CA ARG A 442 9.93 -25.64 -24.47
C ARG A 442 9.33 -25.36 -25.87
N TYR A 443 9.87 -24.34 -26.54
CA TYR A 443 10.25 -24.28 -27.97
C TYR A 443 11.24 -23.10 -28.04
N VAL A 444 12.57 -23.25 -28.13
CA VAL A 444 13.43 -23.88 -29.16
C VAL A 444 13.52 -23.06 -30.45
N ARG A 445 14.67 -22.38 -30.59
CA ARG A 445 15.40 -21.94 -31.80
C ARG A 445 14.65 -21.20 -32.91
N GLU A 446 15.20 -20.04 -33.28
CA GLU A 446 16.14 -20.01 -34.43
C GLU A 446 17.33 -19.08 -34.15
N GLU A 447 18.49 -19.41 -34.71
CA GLU A 447 19.77 -18.69 -34.63
C GLU A 447 20.02 -17.94 -35.97
N THR A 448 21.11 -17.14 -36.07
CA THR A 448 21.55 -16.24 -37.18
C THR A 448 21.11 -14.77 -37.03
N GLU A 449 21.93 -13.73 -37.23
CA GLU A 449 23.36 -13.51 -37.61
C GLU A 449 23.83 -12.25 -36.84
N GLU A 450 24.98 -12.18 -36.17
CA GLU A 450 26.34 -11.99 -36.71
C GLU A 450 26.54 -10.84 -37.72
N LYS A 451 26.89 -9.62 -37.25
CA LYS A 451 28.07 -8.83 -37.72
C LYS A 451 28.26 -7.44 -37.07
N SER A 452 29.51 -7.21 -36.72
CA SER A 452 30.30 -5.95 -36.62
C SER A 452 29.62 -4.57 -36.80
N ALA A 453 29.79 -3.73 -35.77
CA ALA A 453 30.29 -2.36 -35.89
C ALA A 453 31.05 -1.99 -34.59
#